data_AF-A0A9D4KB38-F1
#
_entry.id   AF-A0A9D4KB38-F1
#
_cell.length_a   1.000
_cell.length_b   1.000
_cell.length_c   1.000
_cell.angle_alpha   90.00
_cell.angle_beta   90.00
_cell.angle_gamma   90.00
#
_symmetry.space_group_name_H-M   'P 1'
#
loop_
_entity.id
_entity.type
_entity.pdbx_description
1 polymer ?
#
loop_
_entity_poly.entity_id
_entity_poly.type
_entity_poly.pdbx_seq_one_letter_code
_entity_poly.pdbx_strand_id
1 'polypeptide(L)' 'MLLCFAVYKCAVSPTGDKLYITNRSHDKLLTLAKDGSVLATFTDPALKDPRCVHVTPSG' A
#
# COMPACT_ATOMS: atom_id res chain seq x y z
N MET A 1 16.46 6.48 4.44
CA MET A 1 15.59 6.69 5.63
C MET A 1 14.16 6.85 5.13
N LEU A 2 13.37 5.78 5.14
CA LEU A 2 11.95 5.85 4.74
C LEU A 2 11.11 6.16 5.99
N LEU A 3 10.82 7.44 6.20
CA LEU A 3 9.89 7.89 7.24
C LEU A 3 8.47 7.67 6.75
N CYS A 4 7.73 6.74 7.34
CA CYS A 4 6.31 6.55 7.06
C CYS A 4 5.52 6.62 8.38
N PHE A 5 4.78 7.71 8.57
CA PHE A 5 3.91 7.92 9.73
C PHE A 5 2.60 7.14 9.50
N ALA A 6 2.36 6.13 10.36
CA ALA A 6 1.13 5.35 10.49
C ALA A 6 0.80 4.36 9.36
N VAL A 7 1.74 3.48 9.03
CA VAL A 7 1.45 2.25 8.28
C VAL A 7 0.89 1.20 9.23
N TYR A 8 -0.36 0.77 9.01
CA TYR A 8 -0.94 -0.32 9.82
C TYR A 8 -0.66 -1.69 9.22
N LYS A 9 -0.73 -1.81 7.88
CA LYS A 9 -0.51 -3.07 7.17
C LYS A 9 0.12 -2.88 5.80
N CYS A 10 0.83 -3.92 5.37
CA CYS A 10 1.34 -4.09 4.02
C CYS A 10 1.02 -5.49 3.51
N ALA A 11 0.97 -5.64 2.19
CA ALA A 11 0.84 -6.92 1.49
C ALA A 11 1.80 -6.94 0.31
N VAL A 12 2.32 -8.12 -0.04
CA VAL A 12 3.26 -8.30 -1.15
C VAL A 12 2.52 -8.98 -2.30
N SER A 13 2.82 -8.62 -3.54
CA SER A 13 2.27 -9.33 -4.70
C SER A 13 2.70 -10.80 -4.70
N PRO A 14 1.92 -11.72 -5.30
CA PRO A 14 2.31 -13.13 -5.40
C PRO A 14 3.66 -13.35 -6.09
N THR A 15 4.02 -12.51 -7.06
CA THR A 15 5.33 -12.55 -7.74
C THR A 15 6.46 -11.93 -6.91
N GLY A 16 6.14 -11.24 -5.82
CA GLY A 16 7.09 -10.57 -4.94
C GLY A 16 7.50 -9.17 -5.38
N ASP A 17 7.18 -8.72 -6.59
CA ASP A 17 7.74 -7.49 -7.19
C ASP A 17 7.12 -6.18 -6.71
N LYS A 18 5.95 -6.25 -6.06
CA LYS A 18 5.21 -5.07 -5.60
C LYS A 18 4.85 -5.20 -4.13
N LEU A 19 4.89 -4.07 -3.44
CA LEU A 19 4.42 -3.91 -2.06
C LEU A 19 3.22 -2.96 -2.04
N TYR A 20 2.13 -3.38 -1.41
CA TYR A 20 0.93 -2.59 -1.22
C TYR A 20 0.86 -2.13 0.23
N ILE A 21 0.65 -0.84 0.44
CA ILE A 21 0.64 -0.23 1.78
C ILE A 21 -0.62 0.60 1.96
N THR A 22 -1.30 0.40 3.08
CA THR A 22 -2.35 1.32 3.54
C THR A 22 -1.73 2.53 4.23
N ASN A 23 -1.99 3.73 3.71
CA ASN A 23 -1.65 5.00 4.35
C ASN A 23 -2.91 5.60 4.97
N ARG A 24 -3.14 5.23 6.22
CA ARG A 24 -4.32 5.60 6.99
C ARG A 24 -4.47 7.11 7.15
N SER A 25 -3.38 7.80 7.49
CA SER A 25 -3.40 9.23 7.79
C SER A 25 -3.76 10.10 6.57
N HIS A 26 -3.72 9.53 5.37
CA HIS A 26 -3.99 10.24 4.13
C HIS A 26 -5.04 9.53 3.26
N ASP A 27 -5.81 8.59 3.84
CA ASP A 27 -6.93 7.93 3.14
C ASP A 27 -6.53 7.34 1.77
N LYS A 28 -5.35 6.72 1.69
CA LYS A 28 -4.80 6.23 0.42
C LYS A 28 -4.09 4.90 0.53
N LEU A 29 -3.95 4.23 -0.60
CA LEU A 29 -3.12 3.04 -0.78
C LEU A 29 -1.91 3.40 -1.64
N LEU A 30 -0.75 2.83 -1.34
CA LEU A 30 0.47 2.99 -2.10
C LEU A 30 0.89 1.65 -2.66
N THR A 31 1.31 1.64 -3.92
CA THR A 31 2.03 0.52 -4.52
C THR A 31 3.48 0.95 -4.64
N LEU A 32 4.40 0.13 -4.13
CA LEU A 32 5.82 0.37 -4.15
C LEU A 32 6.55 -0.77 -4.86
N ALA A 33 7.70 -0.47 -5.44
CA ALA A 33 8.66 -1.46 -5.88
C ALA A 33 9.44 -2.04 -4.70
N LYS A 34 10.20 -3.12 -4.95
CA LYS A 34 11.07 -3.77 -3.95
C LYS A 34 12.11 -2.82 -3.35
N ASP A 35 12.54 -1.80 -4.09
CA ASP A 35 13.49 -0.78 -3.64
C ASP A 35 12.85 0.32 -2.78
N GLY A 36 11.52 0.27 -2.59
CA GLY A 36 10.76 1.28 -1.85
C GLY A 36 10.34 2.50 -2.68
N SER A 37 10.60 2.51 -3.99
CA SER A 37 10.12 3.54 -4.89
C SER A 37 8.60 3.45 -5.04
N VAL A 38 7.89 4.59 -4.98
CA VAL A 38 6.43 4.63 -5.19
C VAL A 38 6.14 4.42 -6.68
N LEU A 39 5.41 3.35 -6.98
CA LEU A 39 4.94 3.02 -8.32
C LEU A 39 3.57 3.62 -8.62
N ALA A 40 2.68 3.61 -7.63
CA ALA A 40 1.34 4.15 -7.77
C ALA A 40 0.76 4.61 -6.43
N THR A 41 -0.17 5.56 -6.51
CA THR A 41 -1.04 5.94 -5.40
C THR A 41 -2.49 5.69 -5.83
N PHE A 42 -3.25 5.00 -4.98
CA PHE A 42 -4.67 4.78 -5.16
C PHE A 42 -5.45 5.58 -4.13
N THR A 43 -6.45 6.30 -4.61
CA THR A 43 -7.36 7.13 -3.81
C THR A 43 -8.78 6.86 -4.25
N ASP A 44 -9.69 6.79 -3.29
CA ASP A 44 -11.13 6.71 -3.54
C ASP A 44 -11.83 7.59 -2.47
N PRO A 45 -12.80 8.44 -2.82
CA PRO A 45 -13.52 9.27 -1.85
C PRO A 45 -14.16 8.47 -0.70
N ALA A 46 -14.54 7.21 -0.93
CA ALA A 46 -15.08 6.29 0.07
C ALA A 46 -14.00 5.56 0.87
N LEU A 47 -12.73 5.59 0.45
CA LEU A 47 -11.62 5.03 1.21
C LEU A 47 -11.32 5.94 2.40
N LYS A 48 -11.80 5.56 3.58
CA LYS A 48 -11.60 6.28 4.84
C LYS A 48 -10.95 5.38 5.86
N ASP A 49 -9.86 5.85 6.48
CA ASP A 49 -9.12 5.10 7.48
C ASP A 49 -8.77 3.68 6.98
N PRO A 50 -8.02 3.52 5.86
CA PRO A 50 -7.63 2.20 5.39
C PRO A 50 -6.68 1.53 6.39
N ARG A 51 -7.05 0.34 6.86
CA ARG A 51 -6.31 -0.42 7.88
C ARG A 51 -5.74 -1.74 7.40
N CYS A 52 -6.29 -2.29 6.32
CA CYS A 52 -5.90 -3.58 5.79
C CYS A 52 -5.89 -3.56 4.28
N VAL A 53 -5.02 -4.37 3.70
CA VAL A 53 -4.97 -4.68 2.27
C VAL A 53 -4.69 -6.17 2.13
N HIS A 54 -5.39 -6.80 1.20
CA HIS A 54 -5.19 -8.21 0.84
C HIS A 54 -5.02 -8.29 -0.66
N VAL A 55 -4.04 -9.08 -1.11
CA VAL A 55 -3.76 -9.30 -2.53
C VAL A 55 -4.14 -10.72 -2.85
N THR A 56 -5.00 -10.91 -3.84
CA THR A 56 -5.40 -12.24 -4.30
C THR A 56 -4.30 -12.88 -5.14
N PRO A 57 -4.24 -14.22 -5.26
CA PRO A 57 -3.21 -14.90 -6.06
C PRO A 57 -3.16 -14.49 -7.54
N SER A 58 -4.26 -13.96 -8.08
CA SER A 58 -4.34 -13.39 -9.42
C SER A 58 -3.58 -12.07 -9.61
N GLY A 59 -3.15 -11.44 -8.51
CA GLY A 59 -2.90 -10.01 -8.47
C GLY A 59 -4.20 -9.23 -8.30
#